data_AF-A0A9W5E976-F1
#
_entry.id   AF-A0A9W5E976-F1
#
_cell.length_a   1.000
_cell.length_b   1.000
_cell.length_c   1.000
_cell.angle_alpha   90.00
_cell.angle_beta   90.00
_cell.angle_gamma   90.00
#
_symmetry.space_group_name_H-M   'P 1'
#
loop_
_entity.id
_entity.type
_entity.pdbx_description
1 polymer ?
#
loop_
_entity_poly.entity_id
_entity_poly.type
_entity_poly.pdbx_seq_one_letter_code
_entity_poly.pdbx_strand_id
1 'polypeptide(L)'
;MVSLCIVLLFLFCLFLWFRFRGILHLKLGYKIKERRDEFKVGKTNRGETTKLSIRLTAEARHRIQGAAKNLNLSQAGVILFALSNILKKPPTKSSVLNWENKYVLEPKNLALTINMDLSEKVNLLYDEYNMNKNKYVGLMVSHYFETEVDKELLLTDNDTTPKKIGIMINSELKKKIDSFSDEYYIPLSGLISYSILNKNIDYFPQYNDDVLESFFTRIPAYLVQRVKKESARLHIKESFYVELCLYKAFYSKDKVFY
;
A
#
# COMPACT_ATOMS: atom_id res chain seq x y z
N MET A 1 -51.74 14.25 -47.93
CA MET A 1 -51.92 13.86 -46.52
C MET A 1 -50.76 13.05 -45.92
N VAL A 2 -49.89 12.40 -46.69
CA VAL A 2 -48.78 11.56 -46.15
C VAL A 2 -47.64 12.37 -45.49
N SER A 3 -47.43 13.62 -45.91
CA SER A 3 -46.32 14.46 -45.42
C SER A 3 -46.48 14.94 -43.98
N LEU A 4 -47.71 15.13 -43.48
CA LEU A 4 -47.96 15.66 -42.14
C LEU A 4 -47.67 14.63 -41.03
N CYS A 5 -47.94 13.34 -41.29
CA CYS A 5 -47.68 12.26 -40.33
C CYS A 5 -46.19 12.06 -40.05
N ILE A 6 -45.33 12.21 -41.07
CA ILE A 6 -43.88 12.00 -40.92
C ILE A 6 -43.28 13.11 -40.04
N VAL A 7 -43.73 14.35 -40.22
CA VAL A 7 -43.26 15.50 -39.42
C VAL A 7 -43.68 15.37 -37.95
N LEU A 8 -44.91 14.92 -37.70
CA LEU A 8 -45.40 14.65 -36.34
C LEU A 8 -44.62 13.52 -35.65
N LEU A 9 -44.27 12.46 -36.38
CA LEU A 9 -43.49 11.35 -35.82
C LEU A 9 -42.06 11.80 -35.46
N PHE A 10 -41.45 12.65 -36.30
CA PHE A 10 -40.11 13.17 -36.06
C PHE A 10 -40.08 14.10 -34.84
N LEU A 11 -41.07 14.99 -34.70
CA LEU A 11 -41.22 15.86 -33.54
C LEU A 11 -41.47 15.07 -32.26
N PHE A 12 -42.25 13.98 -32.32
CA PHE A 12 -42.51 13.12 -31.17
C PHE A 12 -41.25 12.37 -30.71
N CYS A 13 -40.45 11.85 -31.64
CA CYS A 13 -39.16 11.23 -31.34
C CYS A 13 -38.16 12.24 -30.74
N LEU A 14 -38.12 13.47 -31.25
CA LEU A 14 -37.26 14.53 -30.71
C LEU A 14 -37.68 14.89 -29.28
N PHE A 15 -38.99 14.98 -29.02
CA PHE A 15 -39.52 15.29 -27.71
C PHE A 15 -39.21 14.19 -26.69
N LEU A 16 -39.35 12.92 -27.07
CA LEU A 16 -38.95 11.77 -26.25
C LEU A 16 -37.43 11.79 -25.95
N TRP A 17 -36.60 12.10 -26.95
CA TRP A 17 -35.15 12.17 -26.78
C TRP A 17 -34.73 13.27 -25.78
N PHE A 18 -35.35 14.45 -25.85
CA PHE A 18 -35.12 15.52 -24.88
C PHE A 18 -35.58 15.14 -23.46
N ARG A 19 -36.71 14.44 -23.33
CA ARG A 19 -37.21 14.00 -22.01
C ARG A 19 -36.31 12.95 -21.36
N PHE A 20 -35.77 12.02 -22.13
CA PHE A 20 -34.84 11.00 -21.62
C PHE A 20 -33.47 11.59 -21.23
N ARG A 21 -32.98 12.60 -21.97
CA ARG A 21 -31.68 13.23 -21.68
C ARG A 21 -31.69 14.04 -20.37
N GLY A 22 -32.81 14.69 -20.04
CA GLY A 22 -32.97 15.41 -18.77
C GLY A 22 -33.01 14.49 -17.53
N ILE A 23 -33.67 13.34 -17.64
CA ILE A 23 -33.75 12.35 -16.54
C ILE A 23 -32.40 11.67 -16.31
N LEU A 24 -31.61 11.44 -17.37
CA LEU A 24 -30.27 10.85 -17.25
C LEU A 24 -29.30 11.79 -16.51
N HIS A 25 -29.35 13.10 -16.78
CA HIS A 25 -28.48 14.08 -16.12
C HIS A 25 -28.80 14.26 -14.63
N LEU A 26 -30.07 14.18 -14.23
CA LEU A 26 -30.47 14.26 -12.82
C LEU A 26 -30.06 13.01 -12.01
N LYS A 27 -30.16 11.81 -12.59
CA LYS A 27 -29.68 10.57 -11.94
C LYS A 27 -28.15 10.49 -11.85
N LEU A 28 -27.42 11.02 -12.83
CA LEU A 28 -25.95 11.11 -12.78
C LEU A 28 -25.48 12.16 -11.77
N GLY A 29 -26.17 13.31 -11.66
CA GLY A 29 -25.84 14.35 -10.68
C GLY A 29 -25.98 13.90 -9.23
N TYR A 30 -27.05 13.17 -8.90
CA TYR A 30 -27.26 12.64 -7.54
C TYR A 30 -26.26 11.55 -7.18
N LYS A 31 -25.95 10.63 -8.10
CA LYS A 31 -24.98 9.54 -7.87
C LYS A 31 -23.53 10.03 -7.76
N ILE A 32 -23.20 11.19 -8.33
CA ILE A 32 -21.87 11.83 -8.20
C ILE A 32 -21.76 12.60 -6.87
N LYS A 33 -22.87 13.11 -6.32
CA LYS A 33 -22.89 13.82 -5.04
C LYS A 33 -22.73 12.85 -3.86
N GLU A 34 -23.42 11.71 -3.86
CA GLU A 34 -23.24 10.65 -2.83
C GLU A 34 -21.81 10.09 -2.81
N ARG A 35 -21.16 9.90 -3.97
CA ARG A 35 -19.76 9.43 -4.01
C ARG A 35 -18.70 10.45 -3.57
N ARG A 36 -19.02 11.75 -3.51
CA ARG A 36 -18.09 12.75 -2.97
C ARG A 36 -18.07 12.75 -1.45
N ASP A 37 -19.16 12.38 -0.82
CA ASP A 37 -19.27 12.36 0.65
C ASP A 37 -18.68 11.07 1.27
N GLU A 38 -18.52 9.99 0.50
CA GLU A 38 -17.75 8.79 0.89
C GLU A 38 -16.22 8.98 0.82
N PHE A 39 -15.73 10.06 0.21
CA PHE A 39 -14.28 10.36 0.11
C PHE A 39 -13.77 11.30 1.22
N LYS A 40 -14.53 11.49 2.30
CA LYS A 40 -13.89 11.75 3.59
C LYS A 40 -13.44 10.40 4.12
N VAL A 41 -12.20 10.02 3.83
CA VAL A 41 -11.48 9.04 4.63
C VAL A 41 -11.48 9.61 6.04
N GLY A 42 -12.50 9.24 6.83
CA GLY A 42 -12.52 9.49 8.25
C GLY A 42 -11.19 8.97 8.78
N LYS A 43 -10.52 9.75 9.62
CA LYS A 43 -9.42 9.22 10.42
C LYS A 43 -10.01 8.00 11.14
N THR A 44 -9.73 6.80 10.64
CA THR A 44 -10.06 5.56 11.33
C THR A 44 -9.50 5.72 12.74
N ASN A 45 -10.26 5.37 13.77
CA ASN A 45 -9.80 5.53 15.13
C ASN A 45 -8.65 4.54 15.34
N ARG A 46 -7.41 5.02 15.16
CA ARG A 46 -6.19 4.19 15.10
C ARG A 46 -5.72 3.75 16.48
N GLY A 47 -6.64 3.38 17.37
CA GLY A 47 -6.33 3.02 18.75
C GLY A 47 -5.44 4.04 19.49
N GLU A 48 -4.81 3.57 20.57
CA GLU A 48 -3.80 4.34 21.28
C GLU A 48 -2.47 4.29 20.53
N THR A 49 -1.76 5.42 20.50
CA THR A 49 -0.48 5.55 19.79
C THR A 49 0.54 6.26 20.65
N THR A 50 1.82 5.95 20.43
CA THR A 50 2.95 6.59 21.11
C THR A 50 4.03 7.02 20.14
N LYS A 51 4.98 7.83 20.63
CA LYS A 51 6.10 8.34 19.83
C LYS A 51 7.33 7.47 20.04
N LEU A 52 7.94 7.04 18.94
CA LEU A 52 9.23 6.37 18.90
C LEU A 52 10.23 7.23 18.14
N SER A 53 11.28 7.67 18.81
CA SER A 53 12.38 8.40 18.18
C SER A 53 13.54 7.45 17.91
N ILE A 54 14.06 7.43 16.68
CA ILE A 54 15.19 6.57 16.30
C ILE A 54 16.31 7.39 15.67
N ARG A 55 17.55 6.89 15.77
CA ARG A 55 18.71 7.42 15.04
C ARG A 55 19.08 6.47 13.93
N LEU A 56 19.47 7.01 12.78
CA LEU A 56 19.80 6.21 11.60
C LEU A 56 21.20 6.58 11.13
N THR A 57 21.88 5.64 10.50
CA THR A 57 23.04 5.92 9.65
C THR A 57 22.64 6.78 8.44
N ALA A 58 23.59 7.51 7.88
CA ALA A 58 23.37 8.30 6.67
C ALA A 58 22.93 7.42 5.49
N GLU A 59 23.57 6.25 5.32
CA GLU A 59 23.27 5.28 4.26
C GLU A 59 21.84 4.73 4.39
N ALA A 60 21.44 4.27 5.58
CA ALA A 60 20.08 3.78 5.78
C ALA A 60 19.05 4.88 5.53
N ARG A 61 19.31 6.11 5.97
CA ARG A 61 18.40 7.25 5.70
C ARG A 61 18.23 7.49 4.21
N HIS A 62 19.32 7.47 3.44
CA HIS A 62 19.27 7.60 1.98
C HIS A 62 18.44 6.48 1.33
N ARG A 63 18.67 5.23 1.74
CA ARG A 63 17.93 4.06 1.24
C ARG A 63 16.45 4.07 1.61
N ILE A 64 16.11 4.47 2.83
CA ILE A 64 14.72 4.66 3.28
C ILE A 64 14.03 5.73 2.43
N GLN A 65 14.72 6.81 2.09
CA GLN A 65 14.16 7.84 1.21
C GLN A 65 13.92 7.32 -0.21
N GLY A 66 14.82 6.50 -0.75
CA GLY A 66 14.61 5.82 -2.04
C GLY A 66 13.39 4.89 -2.00
N ALA A 67 13.33 4.00 -1.02
CA ALA A 67 12.22 3.07 -0.81
C ALA A 67 10.87 3.79 -0.62
N ALA A 68 10.87 4.93 0.09
CA ALA A 68 9.67 5.74 0.29
C ALA A 68 9.08 6.23 -1.04
N LYS A 69 9.92 6.68 -1.97
CA LYS A 69 9.48 7.08 -3.31
C LYS A 69 8.99 5.88 -4.12
N ASN A 70 9.73 4.77 -4.10
CA ASN A 70 9.42 3.55 -4.84
C ASN A 70 8.15 2.84 -4.37
N LEU A 71 7.71 3.08 -3.13
CA LEU A 71 6.48 2.52 -2.58
C LEU A 71 5.34 3.53 -2.51
N ASN A 72 5.58 4.80 -2.86
CA ASN A 72 4.65 5.91 -2.60
C ASN A 72 4.18 5.94 -1.13
N LEU A 73 5.17 5.93 -0.22
CA LEU A 73 5.00 5.96 1.23
C LEU A 73 5.78 7.13 1.85
N SER A 74 5.46 7.46 3.10
CA SER A 74 6.35 8.29 3.92
C SER A 74 7.55 7.47 4.39
N GLN A 75 8.67 8.13 4.72
CA GLN A 75 9.82 7.46 5.35
C GLN A 75 9.41 6.72 6.63
N ALA A 76 8.49 7.30 7.41
CA ALA A 76 7.93 6.66 8.60
C ALA A 76 7.17 5.36 8.26
N GLY A 77 6.35 5.36 7.21
CA GLY A 77 5.64 4.16 6.75
C GLY A 77 6.60 3.06 6.29
N VAL A 78 7.69 3.43 5.62
CA VAL A 78 8.75 2.49 5.22
C VAL A 78 9.46 1.88 6.43
N ILE A 79 9.72 2.67 7.46
CA ILE A 79 10.36 2.17 8.68
C ILE A 79 9.41 1.26 9.47
N LEU A 80 8.13 1.62 9.59
CA LEU A 80 7.11 0.79 10.21
C LEU A 80 6.99 -0.57 9.51
N PHE A 81 6.99 -0.55 8.17
CA PHE A 81 7.03 -1.75 7.35
C PHE A 81 8.27 -2.61 7.60
N ALA A 82 9.45 -2.00 7.70
CA ALA A 82 10.68 -2.73 8.02
C ALA A 82 10.63 -3.33 9.42
N LEU A 83 10.18 -2.56 10.42
CA LEU A 83 10.08 -3.00 11.81
C LEU A 83 9.11 -4.18 11.97
N SER A 84 7.97 -4.19 11.27
CA SER A 84 7.05 -5.32 11.32
C SER A 84 7.67 -6.61 10.78
N ASN A 85 8.62 -6.51 9.84
CA ASN A 85 9.38 -7.66 9.35
C ASN A 85 10.50 -8.07 10.30
N ILE A 86 11.30 -7.12 10.80
CA ILE A 86 12.41 -7.38 11.73
C ILE A 86 11.90 -8.06 13.00
N LEU A 87 10.78 -7.59 13.56
CA LEU A 87 10.27 -8.09 14.85
C LEU A 87 9.54 -9.43 14.75
N LYS A 88 9.36 -10.02 13.56
CA LYS A 88 8.93 -11.42 13.43
C LYS A 88 10.01 -12.38 13.92
N LYS A 89 11.27 -12.03 13.69
CA LYS A 89 12.44 -12.75 14.16
C LYS A 89 13.45 -11.72 14.67
N PRO A 90 13.22 -11.17 15.87
CA PRO A 90 14.06 -10.11 16.40
C PRO A 90 15.51 -10.59 16.50
N PRO A 91 16.50 -9.71 16.24
CA PRO A 91 17.90 -10.08 16.35
C PRO A 91 18.26 -10.41 17.80
N THR A 92 19.37 -11.10 18.01
CA THR A 92 19.86 -11.33 19.38
C THR A 92 20.56 -10.08 19.90
N LYS A 93 20.66 -9.94 21.22
CA LYS A 93 21.47 -8.90 21.87
C LYS A 93 22.89 -8.84 21.31
N SER A 94 23.54 -9.99 21.13
CA SER A 94 24.91 -10.07 20.60
C SER A 94 25.00 -9.48 19.18
N SER A 95 24.01 -9.77 18.32
CA SER A 95 23.95 -9.20 16.97
C SER A 95 23.86 -7.67 17.01
N VAL A 96 23.01 -7.13 17.87
CA VAL A 96 22.82 -5.67 18.00
C VAL A 96 24.08 -4.98 18.51
N LEU A 97 24.77 -5.57 19.50
CA LEU A 97 26.04 -5.03 19.99
C LEU A 97 27.14 -5.07 18.93
N ASN A 98 27.19 -6.11 18.10
CA ASN A 98 28.12 -6.16 16.97
C ASN A 98 27.83 -5.05 15.94
N TRP A 99 26.56 -4.73 15.72
CA TRP A 99 26.15 -3.63 14.84
C TRP A 99 26.51 -2.26 15.41
N GLU A 100 26.48 -2.09 16.72
CA GLU A 100 26.89 -0.85 17.39
C GLU A 100 28.35 -0.47 17.08
N ASN A 101 29.23 -1.46 16.93
CA ASN A 101 30.62 -1.26 16.52
C ASN A 101 30.80 -1.02 15.01
N LYS A 102 29.80 -1.38 14.20
CA LYS A 102 29.84 -1.29 12.74
C LYS A 102 29.20 0.00 12.21
N TYR A 103 28.10 0.43 12.81
CA TYR A 103 27.27 1.51 12.28
C TYR A 103 27.39 2.78 13.10
N VAL A 104 27.69 3.89 12.41
CA VAL A 104 27.70 5.22 13.00
C VAL A 104 26.33 5.88 12.83
N LEU A 105 25.53 5.88 13.89
CA LEU A 105 24.23 6.55 13.90
C LEU A 105 24.38 8.06 13.96
N GLU A 106 23.67 8.78 13.11
CA GLU A 106 23.66 10.24 13.13
C GLU A 106 22.91 10.79 14.36
N PRO A 107 23.28 11.97 14.86
CA PRO A 107 22.69 12.53 16.08
C PRO A 107 21.22 12.94 15.90
N LYS A 108 20.78 13.18 14.66
CA LYS A 108 19.42 13.61 14.34
C LYS A 108 18.44 12.46 14.52
N ASN A 109 17.50 12.64 15.45
CA ASN A 109 16.40 11.72 15.66
C ASN A 109 15.33 11.88 14.57
N LEU A 110 14.78 10.75 14.12
CA LEU A 110 13.55 10.67 13.35
C LEU A 110 12.43 10.18 14.27
N ALA A 111 11.38 10.98 14.43
CA ALA A 111 10.23 10.63 15.24
C ALA A 111 9.17 9.91 14.40
N LEU A 112 8.69 8.78 14.92
CA LEU A 112 7.66 7.93 14.35
C LEU A 112 6.47 7.87 15.32
N THR A 113 5.26 7.74 14.78
CA THR A 113 4.09 7.38 15.59
C THR A 113 3.83 5.90 15.39
N ILE A 114 3.78 5.14 16.48
CA ILE A 114 3.61 3.69 16.48
C ILE A 114 2.40 3.32 17.35
N ASN A 115 1.79 2.17 17.10
CA ASN A 115 0.76 1.63 17.99
C ASN A 115 1.37 1.08 19.28
N MET A 116 0.51 0.81 20.25
CA MET A 116 0.91 0.25 21.54
C MET A 116 1.52 -1.14 21.39
N ASP A 117 0.95 -2.03 20.57
CA ASP A 117 1.47 -3.39 20.37
C ASP A 117 2.91 -3.42 19.85
N LEU A 118 3.24 -2.56 18.87
CA LEU A 118 4.61 -2.41 18.38
C LEU A 118 5.51 -1.79 19.45
N SER A 119 4.99 -0.82 20.21
CA SER A 119 5.74 -0.22 21.31
C SER A 119 6.07 -1.24 22.40
N GLU A 120 5.14 -2.14 22.74
CA GLU A 120 5.34 -3.21 23.71
C GLU A 120 6.40 -4.19 23.22
N LYS A 121 6.29 -4.68 21.97
CA LYS A 121 7.31 -5.54 21.35
C LYS A 121 8.70 -4.89 21.39
N VAL A 122 8.78 -3.60 21.07
CA VAL A 122 10.03 -2.83 21.16
C VAL A 122 10.51 -2.74 22.61
N ASN A 123 9.64 -2.45 23.57
CA ASN A 123 9.99 -2.33 24.99
C ASN A 123 10.47 -3.65 25.60
N LEU A 124 9.91 -4.80 25.21
CA LEU A 124 10.39 -6.10 25.68
C LEU A 124 11.88 -6.32 25.32
N LEU A 125 12.31 -5.86 24.14
CA LEU A 125 13.71 -5.93 23.73
C LEU A 125 14.61 -4.95 24.50
N TYR A 126 14.05 -3.84 24.99
CA TYR A 126 14.81 -2.89 25.81
C TYR A 126 15.31 -3.55 27.10
N ASP A 127 14.46 -4.32 27.77
CA ASP A 127 14.78 -5.03 29.01
C ASP A 127 15.87 -6.10 28.77
N GLU A 128 15.81 -6.79 27.63
CA GLU A 128 16.82 -7.81 27.26
C GLU A 128 18.17 -7.18 26.90
N TYR A 129 18.16 -6.12 26.08
CA TYR A 129 19.39 -5.56 25.52
C TYR A 129 20.08 -4.60 26.48
N ASN A 130 19.34 -3.95 27.38
CA ASN A 130 19.83 -2.86 28.23
C ASN A 130 20.52 -1.74 27.41
N MET A 131 19.92 -1.38 26.28
CA MET A 131 20.41 -0.36 25.34
C MET A 131 19.38 0.74 25.17
N ASN A 132 19.79 1.98 24.89
CA ASN A 132 18.82 3.04 24.62
C ASN A 132 17.92 2.68 23.42
N LYS A 133 16.60 2.79 23.60
CA LYS A 133 15.57 2.51 22.59
C LYS A 133 15.77 3.22 21.27
N ASN A 134 16.20 4.48 21.29
CA ASN A 134 16.48 5.20 20.05
C ASN A 134 17.66 4.61 19.26
N LYS A 135 18.58 3.93 19.96
CA LYS A 135 19.84 3.42 19.44
C LYS A 135 19.66 2.02 18.92
N TYR A 136 19.15 1.06 19.71
CA TYR A 136 19.01 -0.31 19.21
C TYR A 136 17.99 -0.41 18.09
N VAL A 137 16.85 0.30 18.18
CA VAL A 137 15.90 0.34 17.06
C VAL A 137 16.54 0.99 15.83
N GLY A 138 17.33 2.05 16.06
CA GLY A 138 18.14 2.67 15.03
C GLY A 138 19.08 1.70 14.32
N LEU A 139 19.83 0.91 15.09
CA LEU A 139 20.75 -0.11 14.58
C LEU A 139 20.01 -1.21 13.81
N MET A 140 18.88 -1.70 14.33
CA MET A 140 18.07 -2.72 13.65
C MET A 140 17.60 -2.22 12.28
N VAL A 141 17.03 -1.02 12.23
CA VAL A 141 16.53 -0.42 10.99
C VAL A 141 17.69 -0.11 10.04
N SER A 142 18.79 0.44 10.54
CA SER A 142 19.97 0.71 9.73
C SER A 142 20.56 -0.56 9.13
N HIS A 143 20.71 -1.62 9.93
CA HIS A 143 21.18 -2.91 9.45
C HIS A 143 20.29 -3.43 8.32
N TYR A 144 18.97 -3.50 8.56
CA TYR A 144 18.01 -3.98 7.57
C TYR A 144 18.14 -3.25 6.22
N PHE A 145 18.15 -1.92 6.23
CA PHE A 145 18.28 -1.16 4.97
C PHE A 145 19.67 -1.25 4.35
N GLU A 146 20.71 -1.51 5.12
CA GLU A 146 22.07 -1.62 4.60
C GLU A 146 22.42 -3.00 4.06
N THR A 147 21.82 -4.08 4.58
CA THR A 147 22.22 -5.46 4.25
C THR A 147 21.10 -6.38 3.78
N GLU A 148 19.87 -6.21 4.26
CA GLU A 148 18.79 -7.20 4.08
C GLU A 148 17.69 -6.74 3.12
N VAL A 149 17.56 -5.44 2.90
CA VAL A 149 16.47 -4.88 2.09
C VAL A 149 16.55 -5.35 0.64
N ASP A 150 15.39 -5.67 0.08
CA ASP A 150 15.27 -6.07 -1.32
C ASP A 150 15.78 -4.96 -2.24
N LYS A 151 16.66 -5.33 -3.18
CA LYS A 151 17.26 -4.43 -4.16
C LYS A 151 16.19 -3.78 -5.05
N GLU A 152 15.07 -4.45 -5.30
CA GLU A 152 13.95 -3.87 -6.06
C GLU A 152 13.30 -2.67 -5.33
N LEU A 153 13.46 -2.55 -4.01
CA LEU A 153 13.02 -1.37 -3.24
C LEU A 153 13.99 -0.21 -3.35
N LEU A 154 15.25 -0.48 -3.68
CA LEU A 154 16.33 0.50 -3.74
C LEU A 154 16.58 1.02 -5.17
N LEU A 155 15.71 0.70 -6.13
CA LEU A 155 15.86 1.17 -7.51
C LEU A 155 15.94 2.70 -7.58
N THR A 156 16.97 3.20 -8.24
CA THR A 156 17.09 4.62 -8.58
C THR A 156 16.47 4.87 -9.96
N ASP A 157 16.11 6.13 -10.24
CA ASP A 157 15.77 6.61 -11.60
C ASP A 157 14.43 6.15 -12.20
N ASN A 158 13.54 5.56 -11.40
CA ASN A 158 12.17 5.27 -11.83
C ASN A 158 11.24 6.50 -11.78
N ASP A 159 10.24 6.56 -12.68
CA ASP A 159 9.16 7.52 -12.57
C ASP A 159 8.26 7.21 -11.37
N THR A 160 8.53 7.90 -10.27
CA THR A 160 7.82 7.76 -8.98
C THR A 160 6.59 8.66 -8.87
N THR A 161 6.18 9.32 -9.95
CA THR A 161 4.98 10.16 -9.96
C THR A 161 3.75 9.33 -9.57
N PRO A 162 2.96 9.75 -8.57
CA PRO A 162 1.78 8.99 -8.16
C PRO A 162 0.72 8.95 -9.27
N LYS A 163 0.35 7.75 -9.71
CA LYS A 163 -0.72 7.50 -10.69
C LYS A 163 -1.85 6.71 -10.04
N LYS A 164 -3.09 7.09 -10.35
CA LYS A 164 -4.29 6.41 -9.85
C LYS A 164 -4.47 5.08 -10.59
N ILE A 165 -4.73 4.01 -9.83
CA ILE A 165 -5.09 2.69 -10.36
C ILE A 165 -6.40 2.24 -9.72
N GLY A 166 -7.26 1.60 -10.52
CA GLY A 166 -8.47 0.93 -10.06
C GLY A 166 -8.19 -0.55 -9.87
N ILE A 167 -8.53 -1.07 -8.69
CA ILE A 167 -8.27 -2.47 -8.32
C ILE A 167 -9.61 -3.10 -7.99
N MET A 168 -9.79 -4.33 -8.47
CA MET A 168 -10.93 -5.19 -8.17
C MET A 168 -10.36 -6.51 -7.68
N ILE A 169 -10.70 -6.90 -6.45
CA ILE A 169 -10.20 -8.12 -5.80
C ILE A 169 -11.34 -8.81 -5.03
N ASN A 170 -11.13 -10.07 -4.67
CA ASN A 170 -12.00 -10.77 -3.73
C ASN A 170 -12.10 -10.07 -2.36
N SER A 171 -13.29 -10.14 -1.76
CA SER A 171 -13.65 -9.50 -0.48
C SER A 171 -12.87 -10.07 0.72
N GLU A 172 -12.61 -11.38 0.76
CA GLU A 172 -11.79 -12.01 1.79
C GLU A 172 -10.35 -11.47 1.76
N LEU A 173 -9.78 -11.33 0.56
CA LEU A 173 -8.45 -10.73 0.39
C LEU A 173 -8.48 -9.25 0.79
N LYS A 174 -9.51 -8.48 0.41
CA LYS A 174 -9.65 -7.07 0.78
C LYS A 174 -9.67 -6.88 2.30
N LYS A 175 -10.50 -7.66 3.00
CA LYS A 175 -10.58 -7.63 4.47
C LYS A 175 -9.22 -7.92 5.11
N LYS A 176 -8.51 -8.95 4.63
CA LYS A 176 -7.18 -9.29 5.16
C LYS A 176 -6.16 -8.17 4.95
N ILE A 177 -6.17 -7.53 3.78
CA ILE A 177 -5.29 -6.38 3.48
C ILE A 177 -5.64 -5.20 4.40
N ASP A 178 -6.93 -4.92 4.61
CA ASP A 178 -7.36 -3.82 5.47
C ASP A 178 -6.99 -4.06 6.92
N SER A 179 -7.24 -5.25 7.45
CA SER A 179 -6.82 -5.63 8.80
C SER A 179 -5.31 -5.46 8.99
N PHE A 180 -4.49 -5.90 8.02
CA PHE A 180 -3.04 -5.71 8.07
C PHE A 180 -2.63 -4.24 7.96
N SER A 181 -3.27 -3.48 7.08
CA SER A 181 -3.04 -2.04 6.92
C SER A 181 -3.31 -1.29 8.23
N ASP A 182 -4.38 -1.66 8.93
CA ASP A 182 -4.79 -1.05 10.19
C ASP A 182 -3.89 -1.49 11.35
N GLU A 183 -3.57 -2.79 11.46
CA GLU A 183 -2.69 -3.34 12.50
C GLU A 183 -1.29 -2.74 12.42
N TYR A 184 -0.72 -2.61 11.22
CA TYR A 184 0.67 -2.17 11.05
C TYR A 184 0.83 -0.72 10.61
N TYR A 185 -0.26 0.02 10.42
CA TYR A 185 -0.27 1.44 10.03
C TYR A 185 0.40 1.69 8.68
N ILE A 186 0.32 0.70 7.79
CA ILE A 186 0.92 0.76 6.46
C ILE A 186 -0.19 1.09 5.45
N PRO A 187 -0.11 2.23 4.75
CA PRO A 187 -1.09 2.58 3.74
C PRO A 187 -1.22 1.52 2.65
N LEU A 188 -2.46 1.28 2.20
CA LEU A 188 -2.78 0.36 1.09
C LEU A 188 -1.90 0.56 -0.15
N SER A 189 -1.59 1.81 -0.51
CA SER A 189 -0.70 2.13 -1.63
C SER A 189 0.67 1.47 -1.51
N GLY A 190 1.22 1.41 -0.30
CA GLY A 190 2.50 0.75 -0.01
C GLY A 190 2.42 -0.76 -0.11
N LEU A 191 1.38 -1.37 0.47
CA LEU A 191 1.16 -2.82 0.40
C LEU A 191 1.02 -3.29 -1.05
N ILE A 192 0.25 -2.54 -1.85
CA ILE A 192 0.04 -2.82 -3.27
C ILE A 192 1.34 -2.63 -4.05
N SER A 193 2.05 -1.52 -3.84
CA SER A 193 3.32 -1.25 -4.52
C SER A 193 4.35 -2.34 -4.23
N TYR A 194 4.48 -2.75 -2.96
CA TYR A 194 5.38 -3.81 -2.55
C TYR A 194 5.00 -5.16 -3.15
N SER A 195 3.70 -5.49 -3.17
CA SER A 195 3.20 -6.74 -3.77
C SER A 195 3.52 -6.82 -5.27
N ILE A 196 3.42 -5.71 -6.00
CA ILE A 196 3.77 -5.65 -7.43
C ILE A 196 5.29 -5.78 -7.64
N LEU A 197 6.11 -5.26 -6.71
CA LEU A 197 7.57 -5.38 -6.76
C LEU A 197 8.05 -6.80 -6.50
N ASN A 198 7.44 -7.50 -5.54
CA ASN A 198 7.82 -8.85 -5.11
C ASN A 198 7.30 -9.98 -6.04
N LYS A 199 7.52 -9.80 -7.36
CA LYS A 199 7.03 -10.64 -8.46
C LYS A 199 7.07 -12.15 -8.16
N ASN A 200 6.01 -12.84 -8.57
CA ASN A 200 5.95 -14.21 -9.12
C ASN A 200 4.47 -14.60 -9.07
N ILE A 201 3.95 -15.08 -10.18
CA ILE A 201 2.55 -15.46 -10.29
C ILE A 201 2.57 -16.84 -10.94
N ASP A 202 2.63 -17.86 -10.10
CA ASP A 202 2.72 -19.25 -10.56
C ASP A 202 1.50 -20.07 -10.13
N TYR A 203 0.45 -19.41 -9.62
CA TYR A 203 -0.76 -20.09 -9.15
C TYR A 203 -1.97 -19.14 -9.15
N PHE A 204 -3.16 -19.75 -9.15
CA PHE A 204 -4.43 -19.05 -9.13
C PHE A 204 -4.94 -18.89 -7.68
N PRO A 205 -5.60 -17.77 -7.34
CA PRO A 205 -6.22 -17.58 -6.04
C PRO A 205 -7.32 -18.60 -5.81
N GLN A 206 -7.46 -19.07 -4.57
CA GLN A 206 -8.60 -19.89 -4.15
C GLN A 206 -9.28 -19.16 -3.00
N TYR A 207 -10.57 -18.89 -3.16
CA TYR A 207 -11.40 -18.20 -2.19
C TYR A 207 -12.63 -19.04 -1.87
N ASN A 208 -13.26 -18.79 -0.72
CA ASN A 208 -14.50 -19.49 -0.37
C ASN A 208 -15.72 -18.87 -1.07
N ASP A 209 -15.62 -17.60 -1.47
CA ASP A 209 -16.66 -16.85 -2.17
C ASP A 209 -16.11 -16.14 -3.42
N ASP A 210 -17.03 -15.74 -4.31
CA ASP A 210 -16.73 -14.99 -5.53
C ASP A 210 -17.08 -13.49 -5.40
N VAL A 211 -17.18 -12.96 -4.17
CA VAL A 211 -17.62 -11.58 -3.97
C VAL A 211 -16.45 -10.63 -4.26
N LEU A 212 -16.62 -9.77 -5.26
CA LEU A 212 -15.60 -8.81 -5.67
C LEU A 212 -15.86 -7.41 -5.13
N GLU A 213 -14.82 -6.77 -4.61
CA GLU A 213 -14.82 -5.38 -4.18
C GLU A 213 -13.87 -4.55 -5.05
N SER A 214 -14.27 -3.30 -5.32
CA SER A 214 -13.46 -2.37 -6.11
C SER A 214 -13.05 -1.15 -5.29
N PHE A 215 -11.79 -0.74 -5.42
CA PHE A 215 -11.28 0.47 -4.80
C PHE A 215 -10.21 1.13 -5.67
N PHE A 216 -9.85 2.36 -5.32
CA PHE A 216 -8.82 3.11 -6.02
C PHE A 216 -7.69 3.49 -5.07
N THR A 217 -6.47 3.40 -5.56
CA THR A 217 -5.29 3.89 -4.84
C THR A 217 -4.35 4.63 -5.78
N ARG A 218 -3.25 5.17 -5.24
CA ARG A 218 -2.17 5.78 -6.02
C ARG A 218 -0.88 5.00 -5.79
N ILE A 219 -0.25 4.57 -6.87
CA ILE A 219 1.05 3.91 -6.87
C ILE A 219 2.00 4.64 -7.83
N PRO A 220 3.32 4.45 -7.73
CA PRO A 220 4.28 5.00 -8.67
C PRO A 220 3.99 4.65 -10.14
N ALA A 221 4.21 5.61 -11.05
CA ALA A 221 3.93 5.45 -12.47
C ALA A 221 4.65 4.24 -13.10
N TYR A 222 5.90 3.99 -12.72
CA TYR A 222 6.64 2.83 -13.21
C TYR A 222 5.98 1.49 -12.84
N LEU A 223 5.31 1.40 -11.68
CA LEU A 223 4.55 0.21 -11.29
C LEU A 223 3.28 0.05 -12.09
N VAL A 224 2.59 1.16 -12.43
CA VAL A 224 1.44 1.11 -13.36
C VAL A 224 1.90 0.58 -14.73
N GLN A 225 3.04 1.04 -15.24
CA GLN A 225 3.61 0.53 -16.49
C GLN A 225 4.00 -0.95 -16.38
N ARG A 226 4.58 -1.36 -15.25
CA ARG A 226 4.91 -2.77 -14.97
C ARG A 226 3.66 -3.65 -14.98
N VAL A 227 2.58 -3.23 -14.31
CA VAL A 227 1.28 -3.94 -14.33
C VAL A 227 0.76 -4.08 -15.76
N LYS A 228 0.77 -3.01 -16.56
CA LYS A 228 0.35 -3.04 -17.97
C LYS A 228 1.16 -4.04 -18.79
N LYS A 229 2.48 -4.01 -18.65
CA LYS A 229 3.38 -4.90 -19.39
C LYS A 229 3.16 -6.37 -19.02
N GLU A 230 3.11 -6.68 -17.73
CA GLU A 230 2.99 -8.07 -17.26
C GLU A 230 1.59 -8.65 -17.47
N SER A 231 0.54 -7.87 -17.26
CA SER A 231 -0.84 -8.32 -17.55
C SER A 231 -1.03 -8.60 -19.05
N ALA A 232 -0.48 -7.76 -19.93
CA ALA A 232 -0.47 -8.01 -21.36
C ALA A 232 0.31 -9.28 -21.74
N ARG A 233 1.48 -9.50 -21.13
CA ARG A 233 2.30 -10.71 -21.34
C ARG A 233 1.57 -11.99 -20.93
N LEU A 234 0.78 -11.93 -19.86
CA LEU A 234 0.01 -13.05 -19.34
C LEU A 234 -1.41 -13.16 -19.94
N HIS A 235 -1.79 -12.25 -20.83
CA HIS A 235 -3.14 -12.18 -21.43
C HIS A 235 -4.28 -12.09 -20.39
N ILE A 236 -4.07 -11.34 -19.31
CA ILE A 236 -5.07 -11.12 -18.24
C ILE A 236 -5.36 -9.62 -18.05
N LYS A 237 -6.44 -9.31 -17.33
CA LYS A 237 -6.77 -7.93 -16.95
C LYS A 237 -5.75 -7.38 -15.95
N GLU A 238 -5.44 -6.08 -16.06
CA GLU A 238 -4.54 -5.36 -15.13
C GLU A 238 -4.96 -5.55 -13.66
N SER A 239 -6.26 -5.44 -13.35
CA SER A 239 -6.78 -5.60 -11.98
C SER A 239 -6.55 -7.01 -11.44
N PHE A 240 -6.69 -8.02 -12.29
CA PHE A 240 -6.47 -9.41 -11.92
C PHE A 240 -4.98 -9.69 -11.69
N TYR A 241 -4.08 -9.11 -12.50
CA TYR A 241 -2.65 -9.18 -12.24
C TYR A 241 -2.29 -8.60 -10.85
N VAL A 242 -2.86 -7.45 -10.50
CA VAL A 242 -2.65 -6.85 -9.17
C VAL A 242 -3.20 -7.74 -8.06
N GLU A 243 -4.37 -8.37 -8.27
CA GLU A 243 -4.94 -9.35 -7.36
C GLU A 243 -3.99 -10.53 -7.11
N LEU A 244 -3.41 -11.09 -8.17
CA LEU A 244 -2.46 -12.21 -8.08
C LEU A 244 -1.24 -11.84 -7.24
N CYS A 245 -0.68 -10.64 -7.46
CA CYS A 245 0.41 -10.12 -6.64
C CYS A 245 0.02 -9.99 -5.17
N LEU A 246 -1.17 -9.44 -4.88
CA LEU A 246 -1.67 -9.26 -3.51
C LEU A 246 -1.94 -10.60 -2.83
N TYR A 247 -2.62 -11.52 -3.52
CA TYR A 247 -2.89 -12.84 -2.99
C TYR A 247 -1.59 -13.55 -2.60
N LYS A 248 -0.53 -13.44 -3.42
CA LYS A 248 0.79 -13.95 -3.04
C LYS A 248 1.32 -13.37 -1.77
N ALA A 249 1.26 -12.06 -1.68
CA ALA A 249 1.82 -11.35 -0.56
C ALA A 249 1.15 -11.74 0.77
N PHE A 250 -0.11 -12.23 0.76
CA PHE A 250 -0.89 -12.53 1.95
C PHE A 250 -1.22 -14.01 2.20
N TYR A 251 -1.31 -14.85 1.17
CA TYR A 251 -1.82 -16.24 1.27
C TYR A 251 -0.83 -17.32 0.83
N SER A 252 0.20 -16.97 0.06
CA SER A 252 1.15 -17.99 -0.44
C SER A 252 2.06 -18.54 0.67
N LYS A 253 2.73 -19.66 0.37
CA LYS A 253 3.77 -20.22 1.24
C LYS A 253 4.92 -19.22 1.45
N ASP A 254 5.22 -18.43 0.42
CA ASP A 254 6.24 -17.38 0.43
C ASP A 254 5.64 -15.99 0.69
N LYS A 255 4.56 -15.94 1.48
CA LYS A 255 3.92 -14.67 1.84
C LYS A 255 4.90 -13.74 2.55
N VAL A 256 4.75 -12.45 2.28
CA VAL A 256 5.55 -11.38 2.91
C VAL A 256 4.78 -10.66 4.00
N PHE A 257 3.44 -10.67 3.91
CA PHE A 257 2.53 -10.14 4.90
C PHE A 257 1.91 -11.30 5.68
N TYR A 258 2.15 -11.29 6.99
CA TYR A 258 1.80 -12.39 7.89
C TYR A 258 0.58 -12.02 8.69
#